data_AF-A0A955TPR6-F1
#
_entry.id   AF-A0A955TPR6-F1
#
_cell.length_a   1.000
_cell.length_b   1.000
_cell.length_c   1.000
_cell.angle_alpha   90.00
_cell.angle_beta   90.00
_cell.angle_gamma   90.00
#
_symmetry.space_group_name_H-M   'P 1'
#
loop_
_entity.id
_entity.type
_entity.pdbx_description
1 polymer ?
#
loop_
_entity_poly.entity_id
_entity_poly.type
_entity_poly.pdbx_seq_one_letter_code
_entity_poly.pdbx_strand_id
1 'polypeptide(L)'
;MRRIHATSDGVYGSPKIWQVLRQQGERCGKHRIARLMREEGLRGIPARKPWKGRKSGDCPAGITNQLARDFTAPGPNAKWVTDITYIPTQEGWLYLAVVLDLFS
;
A
#
# COMPACT_ATOMS: atom_id res chain seq x y z
N MET A 1 -19.54 21.31 8.86
CA MET A 1 -19.12 19.97 8.34
C MET A 1 -20.09 19.43 7.31
N ARG A 2 -21.41 19.39 7.58
CA ARG A 2 -22.45 18.96 6.61
C ARG A 2 -22.29 19.55 5.22
N ARG A 3 -22.10 20.88 5.11
CA ARG A 3 -21.88 21.55 3.82
C ARG A 3 -20.68 20.97 3.07
N ILE A 4 -19.51 20.88 3.72
CA ILE A 4 -18.28 20.33 3.11
C ILE A 4 -18.48 18.86 2.70
N HIS A 5 -19.16 18.08 3.54
CA HIS A 5 -19.45 16.68 3.25
C HIS A 5 -20.38 16.52 2.04
N ALA A 6 -21.45 17.32 1.97
CA ALA A 6 -22.39 17.34 0.86
C ALA A 6 -21.76 17.85 -0.45
N THR A 7 -20.93 18.90 -0.39
CA THR A 7 -20.16 19.38 -1.56
C THR A 7 -19.16 18.34 -2.08
N SER A 8 -18.80 17.35 -1.25
CA SER A 8 -17.94 16.23 -1.66
C SER A 8 -18.74 14.97 -2.06
N ASP A 9 -20.06 15.04 -2.24
CA ASP A 9 -20.94 13.90 -2.49
C ASP A 9 -20.77 12.75 -1.47
N GLY A 10 -20.52 13.11 -0.21
CA GLY A 10 -20.29 12.15 0.87
C GLY A 10 -18.91 11.49 0.88
N VAL A 11 -18.01 11.85 -0.05
CA VAL A 11 -16.67 11.26 -0.14
C VAL A 11 -15.79 11.66 1.05
N TYR A 12 -15.90 12.89 1.55
CA TYR A 12 -14.96 13.38 2.57
C TYR A 12 -15.30 12.84 3.96
N GLY A 13 -14.34 12.09 4.52
CA GLY A 13 -14.30 11.72 5.94
C GLY A 13 -13.66 12.79 6.83
N SER A 14 -13.57 12.50 8.13
CA SER A 14 -13.04 13.44 9.13
C SER A 14 -11.65 14.02 8.82
N PRO A 15 -10.68 13.30 8.19
CA PRO A 15 -9.38 13.90 7.89
C PRO A 15 -9.46 14.98 6.80
N LYS A 16 -10.25 14.74 5.74
CA LYS A 16 -10.40 15.68 4.62
C LYS A 16 -11.23 16.89 5.03
N ILE A 17 -12.31 16.68 5.78
CA ILE A 17 -13.11 17.79 6.32
C ILE A 17 -12.27 18.66 7.27
N TRP A 18 -11.39 18.06 8.09
CA TRP A 18 -10.45 18.80 8.92
C TRP A 18 -9.47 19.66 8.11
N GLN A 19 -8.92 19.13 7.01
CA GLN A 19 -8.03 19.89 6.15
C GLN A 19 -8.73 21.10 5.52
N VAL A 20 -9.95 20.91 5.00
CA VAL A 20 -10.74 22.00 4.40
C VAL A 20 -11.05 23.08 5.44
N LEU A 21 -11.50 22.69 6.64
CA LEU A 21 -11.78 23.64 7.72
C LEU A 21 -10.52 24.41 8.14
N ARG A 22 -9.38 23.73 8.24
CA ARG A 22 -8.11 24.38 8.57
C ARG A 22 -7.67 25.38 7.48
N GLN A 23 -7.87 25.07 6.21
CA GLN A 23 -7.62 25.99 5.09
C GLN A 23 -8.55 27.21 5.12
N GLN A 24 -9.77 27.04 5.64
CA GLN A 24 -10.74 28.11 5.86
C GLN A 24 -10.47 28.93 7.13
N GLY A 25 -9.37 28.66 7.85
CA GLY A 25 -8.98 29.38 9.07
C GLY A 25 -9.57 28.83 10.37
N GLU A 26 -10.36 27.75 10.32
CA GLU A 26 -11.00 27.18 11.50
C GLU A 26 -10.01 26.40 12.37
N ARG A 27 -9.91 26.77 13.65
CA ARG A 27 -9.05 26.11 14.64
C ARG A 27 -9.82 25.01 15.35
N CYS A 28 -9.85 23.82 14.75
CA CYS A 28 -10.46 22.63 15.34
C CYS A 28 -9.54 21.41 15.29
N GLY A 29 -9.60 20.59 16.35
CA GLY A 29 -8.85 19.33 16.41
C GLY A 29 -9.49 18.23 15.56
N LYS A 30 -8.67 17.35 14.98
CA LYS A 30 -9.11 16.19 14.17
C LYS A 30 -10.15 15.33 14.91
N HIS A 31 -9.93 15.06 16.20
CA HIS A 31 -10.85 14.26 17.03
C HIS A 31 -12.19 14.95 17.27
N ARG A 32 -12.20 16.29 17.37
CA ARG A 32 -13.45 17.06 17.51
C ARG A 32 -14.31 16.90 16.25
N ILE A 33 -13.72 16.99 15.07
CA ILE A 33 -14.44 16.76 13.80
C ILE A 33 -14.94 15.32 13.72
N ALA A 34 -14.10 14.33 14.05
CA ALA A 34 -14.51 12.94 14.04
C ALA A 34 -15.70 12.67 14.97
N ARG A 35 -15.70 13.25 16.18
CA ARG A 35 -16.80 13.17 17.13
C ARG A 35 -18.07 13.82 16.57
N LEU A 36 -17.98 15.05 16.08
CA LEU A 36 -19.14 15.77 15.55
C LEU A 36 -19.72 15.09 14.30
N MET A 37 -18.87 14.58 13.40
CA MET A 37 -19.35 13.78 12.27
C MET A 37 -20.10 12.53 12.72
N ARG A 38 -19.64 11.85 13.77
CA ARG A 38 -20.31 10.67 14.34
C ARG A 38 -21.67 11.04 14.97
N GLU A 39 -21.74 12.15 15.71
CA GLU A 39 -22.99 12.69 16.28
C GLU A 39 -24.00 13.06 15.18
N GLU A 40 -23.52 13.54 14.03
CA GLU A 40 -24.36 13.88 12.87
C GLU A 40 -24.59 12.70 11.89
N GLY A 41 -24.08 11.50 12.19
CA GLY A 41 -24.22 10.33 11.32
C GLY A 41 -23.44 10.41 9.99
N LEU A 42 -22.53 11.37 9.82
CA LEU A 42 -21.75 11.56 8.60
C LEU A 42 -20.58 10.57 8.52
N ARG A 43 -20.43 9.90 7.38
CA ARG A 43 -19.34 8.94 7.12
C ARG A 43 -18.75 9.20 5.74
N GLY A 44 -17.43 9.39 5.69
CA GLY A 44 -16.72 9.48 4.41
C GLY A 44 -16.65 8.13 3.71
N ILE A 45 -16.69 8.13 2.38
CA ILE A 45 -16.44 6.94 1.58
C ILE A 45 -14.93 6.64 1.64
N PRO A 46 -14.51 5.45 2.12
CA PRO A 46 -13.11 5.09 2.12
C PRO A 46 -12.57 5.09 0.69
N ALA A 47 -11.39 5.71 0.48
CA ALA A 47 -10.65 5.53 -0.76
C ALA A 47 -10.45 4.02 -0.96
N ARG A 48 -10.74 3.54 -2.18
CA ARG A 48 -10.90 2.12 -2.56
C ARG A 48 -9.99 1.15 -1.78
N LYS A 49 -10.60 0.01 -1.41
CA LYS A 49 -10.08 -1.15 -0.67
C LYS A 49 -8.55 -1.28 -0.68
N PRO A 50 -7.92 -1.62 0.47
CA PRO A 50 -6.53 -2.04 0.46
C PRO A 50 -6.37 -3.15 -0.58
N TRP A 51 -5.32 -3.04 -1.39
CA TRP A 51 -4.94 -4.07 -2.35
C TRP A 51 -4.92 -5.41 -1.63
N LYS A 52 -5.94 -6.24 -1.87
CA LYS A 52 -5.91 -7.64 -1.45
C LYS A 52 -4.88 -8.28 -2.37
N GLY A 53 -3.66 -8.44 -1.86
CA GLY A 53 -2.62 -9.19 -2.55
C GLY A 53 -3.25 -10.46 -3.12
N ARG A 54 -3.13 -10.62 -4.43
CA ARG A 54 -3.63 -11.82 -5.12
C ARG A 54 -3.01 -13.00 -4.38
N LYS A 55 -3.83 -13.91 -3.83
CA LYS A 55 -3.31 -15.15 -3.27
C LYS A 55 -2.44 -15.78 -4.36
N SER A 56 -1.18 -16.07 -4.05
CA SER A 56 -0.36 -16.92 -4.89
C SER A 56 -1.19 -18.18 -5.19
N GLY A 57 -1.32 -18.52 -6.47
CA GLY A 57 -1.99 -19.76 -6.86
C GLY A 57 -1.27 -20.96 -6.27
N ASP A 58 -1.96 -22.09 -6.19
CA ASP A 58 -1.33 -23.34 -5.77
C ASP A 58 -0.19 -23.69 -6.75
N CYS A 59 0.88 -24.27 -6.21
CA CYS A 59 1.99 -24.74 -7.03
C CYS A 59 1.45 -25.80 -8.02
N PRO A 60 1.77 -25.71 -9.32
CA PRO A 60 1.32 -26.71 -10.29
C PRO A 60 1.75 -28.13 -9.89
N ALA A 61 0.92 -29.11 -10.20
CA ALA A 61 1.21 -30.51 -9.92
C ALA A 61 2.53 -30.95 -10.57
N GLY A 62 3.36 -31.68 -9.83
CA GLY A 62 4.66 -32.16 -10.30
C GLY A 62 5.81 -31.13 -10.21
N ILE A 63 5.55 -29.91 -9.71
CA ILE A 63 6.59 -28.90 -9.47
C ILE A 63 6.88 -28.84 -7.97
N THR A 64 8.15 -29.06 -7.61
CA THR A 64 8.64 -28.95 -6.23
C THR A 64 9.53 -27.72 -6.10
N ASN A 65 9.29 -26.91 -5.06
CA ASN A 65 10.22 -25.84 -4.69
C ASN A 65 11.51 -26.45 -4.11
N GLN A 66 12.51 -26.63 -4.96
CA GLN A 66 13.80 -27.24 -4.58
C GLN A 66 14.59 -26.37 -3.59
N LEU A 67 14.42 -25.04 -3.62
CA LEU A 67 15.13 -24.14 -2.72
C LEU A 67 14.52 -24.17 -1.32
N ALA A 68 13.18 -24.24 -1.21
CA ALA A 68 12.45 -24.31 0.06
C ALA A 68 12.87 -23.26 1.13
N ARG A 69 13.34 -22.08 0.68
CA ARG A 69 13.94 -21.02 1.52
C ARG A 69 15.19 -21.43 2.30
N ASP A 70 15.86 -22.49 1.88
CA ASP A 70 17.20 -22.84 2.34
C ASP A 70 18.25 -22.06 1.55
N PHE A 71 18.70 -20.96 2.15
CA PHE A 71 19.70 -20.06 1.61
C PHE A 71 21.15 -20.49 1.88
N THR A 72 21.37 -21.68 2.45
CA THR A 72 22.73 -22.21 2.62
C THR A 72 23.19 -22.90 1.34
N ALA A 73 24.43 -22.69 0.91
CA ALA A 73 25.01 -23.35 -0.27
C ALA A 73 26.28 -24.13 0.12
N PRO A 74 26.45 -25.37 -0.37
CA PRO A 74 27.63 -26.19 -0.05
C PRO A 74 28.89 -25.77 -0.82
N GLY A 75 28.74 -24.98 -1.88
CA GLY A 75 29.80 -24.55 -2.77
C GLY A 75 29.31 -23.47 -3.73
N PRO A 76 30.22 -22.78 -4.43
CA PRO A 76 29.85 -21.79 -5.44
C PRO A 76 29.04 -22.45 -6.55
N ASN A 77 28.15 -21.69 -7.18
CA ASN A 77 27.26 -22.11 -8.26
C ASN A 77 26.28 -23.24 -7.90
N ALA A 78 26.05 -23.51 -6.62
CA ALA A 78 25.08 -24.54 -6.19
C ALA A 78 23.65 -24.00 -6.09
N LYS A 79 23.48 -22.75 -5.64
CA LYS A 79 22.17 -22.10 -5.51
C LYS A 79 22.29 -20.61 -5.79
N TRP A 80 21.42 -20.09 -6.66
CA TRP A 80 21.36 -18.66 -6.97
C TRP A 80 20.01 -18.08 -6.59
N VAL A 81 20.02 -16.81 -6.18
CA VAL A 81 18.80 -16.02 -5.97
C VAL A 81 18.83 -14.79 -6.84
N THR A 82 17.65 -14.35 -7.26
CA THR A 82 17.48 -13.17 -8.10
C THR A 82 16.28 -12.37 -7.65
N ASP A 83 16.38 -11.05 -7.81
CA ASP A 83 15.27 -10.13 -7.66
C ASP A 83 15.25 -9.17 -8.86
N ILE A 84 14.05 -8.72 -9.23
CA ILE A 84 13.85 -7.69 -10.22
C ILE A 84 13.12 -6.53 -9.55
N THR A 85 13.79 -5.39 -9.50
CA THR A 85 13.25 -4.15 -8.95
C THR A 85 13.01 -3.13 -10.06
N TYR A 86 11.86 -2.45 -10.00
CA TYR A 86 11.46 -1.40 -10.93
C TYR A 86 11.78 -0.05 -10.33
N ILE A 87 12.65 0.72 -10.98
CA ILE A 87 13.13 2.01 -10.49
C ILE A 87 12.49 3.11 -11.35
N PRO A 88 11.60 3.95 -10.79
CA PRO A 88 11.07 5.10 -11.50
C PRO A 88 12.13 6.20 -11.62
N THR A 89 12.33 6.73 -12.81
CA THR A 89 13.21 7.89 -13.09
C THR A 89 12.46 8.97 -13.84
N GLN A 90 13.09 10.14 -14.05
CA GLN A 90 12.50 11.23 -14.84
C GLN A 90 12.44 10.92 -16.34
N GLU A 91 13.24 9.95 -16.81
CA GLU A 91 13.30 9.52 -18.20
C GLU A 91 12.45 8.27 -18.48
N GLY A 92 11.88 7.65 -17.43
CA GLY A 92 11.02 6.48 -17.54
C GLY A 92 11.28 5.44 -16.47
N TRP A 93 11.00 4.17 -16.78
CA TRP A 93 11.22 3.06 -15.86
C TRP A 93 12.52 2.35 -16.19
N LEU A 94 13.37 2.16 -15.18
CA LEU A 94 14.50 1.25 -15.24
C LEU A 94 14.15 -0.07 -14.56
N TYR A 95 14.71 -1.15 -15.09
CA TYR A 95 14.51 -2.51 -14.60
C TYR A 95 15.88 -3.01 -14.13
N LEU A 96 16.04 -3.16 -12.82
CA LEU A 96 17.27 -3.68 -12.23
C LEU A 96 17.08 -5.15 -11.90
N ALA A 97 17.88 -6.02 -12.53
CA ALA A 97 17.96 -7.43 -12.20
C ALA A 97 19.26 -7.70 -11.43
N VAL A 98 19.13 -8.31 -10.25
CA VAL A 98 20.28 -8.74 -9.44
C VAL A 98 20.32 -10.26 -9.43
N VAL A 99 21.51 -10.84 -9.56
CA VAL A 99 21.75 -12.28 -9.42
C VAL A 99 22.85 -12.46 -8.38
N LEU A 100 22.58 -13.26 -7.35
CA LEU A 100 23.51 -13.55 -6.27
C LEU A 100 23.73 -15.05 -6.16
N ASP A 101 24.99 -15.44 -5.96
CA ASP A 101 25.36 -16.79 -5.55
C ASP A 101 25.25 -16.91 -4.03
N LEU A 102 24.47 -17.87 -3.54
CA LEU A 102 24.23 -18.07 -2.10
C LEU A 102 25.45 -18.63 -1.33
N PHE A 103 26.52 -18.99 -2.01
CA PHE A 103 27.76 -19.39 -1.36
C PHE A 103 28.60 -18.20 -0.87
N SER A 104 28.40 -17.00 -1.43
CA SER A 104 29.27 -15.83 -1.23
C SER A 104 28.72 -14.83 -0.22
#